data_AF-F9S7C4-F1
#
_entry.id   AF-F9S7C4-F1
#
_cell.length_a   1.000
_cell.length_b   1.000
_cell.length_c   1.000
_cell.angle_alpha   90.00
_cell.angle_beta   90.00
_cell.angle_gamma   90.00
#
_symmetry.space_group_name_H-M   'P 1'
#
loop_
_entity.id
_entity.type
_entity.pdbx_description
1 polymer ?
#
loop_
_entity_poly.entity_id
_entity_poly.type
_entity_poly.pdbx_seq_one_letter_code
_entity_poly.pdbx_strand_id
1 'polypeptide(L)'
;MPSGNVKHVILVLGKRLLDNQLTAEGCSRVDALPAYLAPMDLSHTALIFCGGQLAGQTKSEAQAMAERFTERFSALANDFPSGYWLLEDQSTNTVENIQNAASKLIQSGLCSKQKKVQISLVSNGYHIERIIEIQKLMPQQGLLTTLKLRCQEAGLSVSISLDIEDHCSVEYPHQGASALAFLLLDELTTYRVYLEGVLAQVFSLPLSQVRGQPYQVATRAIRHLLTLDSTLDYRDELARLSAIIAASEPNCSQVLLERLYVEFNTILTQLNRRFDPESEYGLSSHAYCSEAESD
;
A
#
# COMPACT_ATOMS: atom_id res chain seq x y z
N MET A 1 30.46 2.84 13.77
CA MET A 1 29.41 3.78 13.34
C MET A 1 29.26 3.61 11.83
N PRO A 2 28.08 3.29 11.30
CA PRO A 2 27.87 3.28 9.85
C PRO A 2 28.25 4.63 9.24
N SER A 3 28.87 4.61 8.07
CA SER A 3 29.62 5.72 7.47
C SER A 3 28.76 6.85 6.89
N GLY A 4 27.45 6.86 7.12
CA GLY A 4 26.54 7.91 6.59
C GLY A 4 26.56 8.02 5.06
N ASN A 5 26.99 6.97 4.35
CA ASN A 5 27.23 7.02 2.91
C ASN A 5 25.99 6.68 2.08
N VAL A 6 24.91 6.14 2.66
CA VAL A 6 23.74 5.71 1.91
C VAL A 6 23.10 6.89 1.19
N LYS A 7 22.91 6.73 -0.12
CA LYS A 7 22.30 7.70 -1.03
C LYS A 7 20.94 7.24 -1.54
N HIS A 8 20.70 5.92 -1.55
CA HIS A 8 19.45 5.32 -2.00
C HIS A 8 18.86 4.44 -0.91
N VAL A 9 17.57 4.57 -0.64
CA VAL A 9 16.84 3.71 0.28
C VAL A 9 15.67 3.09 -0.47
N ILE A 10 15.53 1.77 -0.37
CA ILE A 10 14.47 1.01 -1.01
C ILE A 10 13.53 0.53 0.08
N LEU A 11 12.27 0.95 0.02
CA LEU A 11 11.22 0.52 0.95
C LEU A 11 10.39 -0.58 0.30
N VAL A 12 10.52 -1.81 0.78
CA VAL A 12 9.71 -2.95 0.37
C VAL A 12 8.47 -2.98 1.22
N LEU A 13 7.32 -2.65 0.62
CA LEU A 13 6.06 -2.53 1.33
C LEU A 13 5.43 -3.91 1.52
N GLY A 14 5.04 -4.20 2.74
CA GLY A 14 4.35 -5.42 3.12
C GLY A 14 2.93 -5.50 2.57
N LYS A 15 2.44 -6.73 2.58
CA LYS A 15 1.04 -7.12 2.39
C LYS A 15 0.79 -8.22 3.42
N ARG A 16 -0.48 -8.49 3.68
CA ARG A 16 -0.93 -9.52 4.63
C ARG A 16 -0.20 -10.83 4.44
N LEU A 17 0.18 -11.46 5.55
CA LEU A 17 0.50 -12.88 5.57
C LEU A 17 -0.80 -13.70 5.61
N LEU A 18 -0.77 -14.83 4.95
CA LEU A 18 -1.79 -15.88 5.06
C LEU A 18 -1.15 -17.11 5.69
N ASP A 19 -1.71 -17.61 6.80
CA ASP A 19 -1.15 -18.73 7.56
C ASP A 19 0.35 -18.58 7.89
N ASN A 20 0.76 -17.36 8.26
CA ASN A 20 2.15 -16.98 8.48
C ASN A 20 3.06 -17.17 7.25
N GLN A 21 2.52 -17.11 6.03
CA GLN A 21 3.31 -17.16 4.80
C GLN A 21 3.05 -15.93 3.94
N LEU A 22 4.06 -15.56 3.14
CA LEU A 22 3.86 -14.53 2.12
C LEU A 22 2.83 -15.02 1.10
N THR A 23 1.91 -14.13 0.76
CA THR A 23 0.99 -14.36 -0.35
C THR A 23 1.71 -14.22 -1.69
N ALA A 24 0.99 -14.44 -2.81
CA ALA A 24 1.58 -14.29 -4.14
C ALA A 24 2.07 -12.86 -4.40
N GLU A 25 1.34 -11.85 -3.94
CA GLU A 25 1.76 -10.44 -3.94
C GLU A 25 3.03 -10.22 -3.11
N GLY A 26 3.06 -10.73 -1.87
CA GLY A 26 4.24 -10.61 -1.00
C GLY A 26 5.48 -11.27 -1.62
N CYS A 27 5.29 -12.43 -2.23
CA CYS A 27 6.34 -13.14 -2.97
C CYS A 27 6.82 -12.34 -4.18
N SER A 28 5.92 -11.80 -5.00
CA SER A 28 6.28 -11.10 -6.24
C SER A 28 7.09 -9.83 -5.98
N ARG A 29 6.79 -9.10 -4.88
CA ARG A 29 7.55 -7.92 -4.43
C ARG A 29 9.00 -8.26 -4.11
N VAL A 30 9.23 -9.36 -3.37
CA VAL A 30 10.59 -9.80 -3.01
C VAL A 30 11.31 -10.35 -4.23
N ASP A 31 10.63 -11.11 -5.08
CA ASP A 31 11.23 -11.76 -6.25
C ASP A 31 11.64 -10.76 -7.35
N ALA A 32 11.09 -9.53 -7.34
CA ALA A 32 11.48 -8.47 -8.26
C ALA A 32 12.78 -7.74 -7.83
N LEU A 33 13.19 -7.87 -6.57
CA LEU A 33 14.35 -7.14 -6.03
C LEU A 33 15.65 -7.37 -6.80
N PRO A 34 16.05 -8.58 -7.22
CA PRO A 34 17.32 -8.78 -7.92
C PRO A 34 17.42 -7.98 -9.22
N ALA A 35 16.35 -7.96 -10.02
CA ALA A 35 16.31 -7.20 -11.26
C ALA A 35 16.36 -5.69 -10.99
N TYR A 36 15.64 -5.23 -9.97
CA TYR A 36 15.59 -3.82 -9.60
C TYR A 36 16.91 -3.32 -9.01
N LEU A 37 17.61 -4.16 -8.24
CA LEU A 37 18.88 -3.84 -7.57
C LEU A 37 20.09 -3.98 -8.49
N ALA A 38 20.02 -4.79 -9.55
CA ALA A 38 21.14 -5.05 -10.46
C ALA A 38 21.89 -3.80 -10.99
N PRO A 39 21.23 -2.69 -11.36
CA PRO A 39 21.93 -1.50 -11.82
C PRO A 39 22.48 -0.60 -10.70
N MET A 40 22.24 -0.93 -9.42
CA MET A 40 22.52 -0.07 -8.27
C MET A 40 23.85 -0.41 -7.59
N ASP A 41 24.49 0.61 -7.00
CA ASP A 41 25.62 0.42 -6.11
C ASP A 41 25.14 0.09 -4.69
N LEU A 42 25.22 -1.18 -4.31
CA LEU A 42 24.77 -1.68 -3.01
C LEU A 42 25.57 -1.11 -1.84
N SER A 43 26.80 -0.63 -2.07
CA SER A 43 27.60 0.03 -1.03
C SER A 43 27.05 1.40 -0.61
N HIS A 44 26.11 1.95 -1.38
CA HIS A 44 25.41 3.21 -1.13
C HIS A 44 23.88 3.04 -1.08
N THR A 45 23.38 1.81 -1.02
CA THR A 45 21.95 1.49 -1.06
C THR A 45 21.53 0.74 0.20
N ALA A 46 20.49 1.22 0.88
CA ALA A 46 19.86 0.51 1.98
C ALA A 46 18.53 -0.10 1.55
N LEU A 47 18.19 -1.24 2.13
CA LEU A 47 16.93 -1.95 1.91
C LEU A 47 16.15 -1.98 3.23
N ILE A 48 14.87 -1.64 3.21
CA ILE A 48 14.00 -1.71 4.38
C ILE A 48 12.77 -2.55 4.01
N PHE A 49 12.60 -3.67 4.70
CA PHE A 49 11.36 -4.45 4.62
C PHE A 49 10.37 -3.88 5.65
N CYS A 50 9.19 -3.50 5.20
CA CYS A 50 8.18 -2.82 6.02
C CYS A 50 6.92 -3.68 6.14
N GLY A 51 6.40 -3.84 7.35
CA GLY A 51 5.13 -4.50 7.62
C GLY A 51 5.19 -5.29 8.92
N GLY A 52 4.28 -5.01 9.83
CA GLY A 52 4.28 -5.61 11.16
C GLY A 52 3.55 -6.94 11.24
N GLN A 53 3.13 -7.26 12.46
CA GLN A 53 2.51 -8.53 12.83
C GLN A 53 1.05 -8.30 13.23
N LEU A 54 0.13 -8.99 12.55
CA LEU A 54 -1.29 -8.97 12.90
C LEU A 54 -1.61 -10.00 14.00
N ALA A 55 -2.75 -9.82 14.67
CA ALA A 55 -3.21 -10.76 15.70
C ALA A 55 -3.35 -12.17 15.12
N GLY A 56 -2.79 -13.17 15.82
CA GLY A 56 -2.78 -14.58 15.40
C GLY A 56 -1.58 -14.98 14.54
N GLN A 57 -0.77 -14.03 14.07
CA GLN A 57 0.49 -14.34 13.38
C GLN A 57 1.61 -14.59 14.40
N THR A 58 2.61 -15.38 14.00
CA THR A 58 3.84 -15.64 14.78
C THR A 58 5.05 -14.90 14.21
N LYS A 59 4.91 -14.28 13.04
CA LYS A 59 5.95 -13.45 12.41
C LYS A 59 5.34 -12.25 11.70
N SER A 60 6.14 -11.20 11.54
CA SER A 60 5.75 -10.01 10.79
C SER A 60 5.91 -10.19 9.28
N GLU A 61 5.21 -9.35 8.51
CA GLU A 61 5.36 -9.29 7.05
C GLU A 61 6.80 -8.97 6.66
N ALA A 62 7.43 -8.01 7.35
CA ALA A 62 8.82 -7.62 7.13
C ALA A 62 9.78 -8.79 7.35
N GLN A 63 9.58 -9.57 8.41
CA GLN A 63 10.38 -10.75 8.69
C GLN A 63 10.22 -11.81 7.58
N ALA A 64 8.98 -12.09 7.17
CA ALA A 64 8.73 -13.08 6.13
C ALA A 64 9.33 -12.68 4.76
N MET A 65 9.28 -11.39 4.41
CA MET A 65 9.94 -10.86 3.21
C MET A 65 11.47 -10.99 3.27
N ALA A 66 12.05 -10.69 4.43
CA ALA A 66 13.48 -10.79 4.65
C ALA A 66 13.98 -12.24 4.61
N GLU A 67 13.25 -13.17 5.23
CA GLU A 67 13.50 -14.63 5.17
C GLU A 67 13.49 -15.11 3.72
N ARG A 68 12.44 -14.78 2.94
CA ARG A 68 12.38 -15.15 1.53
C ARG A 68 13.55 -14.59 0.73
N PHE A 69 13.90 -13.32 0.96
CA PHE A 69 14.99 -12.66 0.24
C PHE A 69 16.33 -13.37 0.49
N THR A 70 16.65 -13.70 1.75
CA THR A 70 17.90 -14.38 2.10
C THR A 70 17.92 -15.83 1.63
N GLU A 71 16.80 -16.55 1.71
CA GLU A 71 16.69 -17.93 1.25
C GLU A 71 16.85 -18.06 -0.26
N ARG A 72 16.20 -17.18 -1.03
CA ARG A 72 16.13 -17.27 -2.49
C ARG A 72 17.27 -16.53 -3.19
N PHE A 73 17.82 -15.48 -2.57
CA PHE A 73 18.82 -14.59 -3.16
C PHE A 73 20.01 -14.38 -2.22
N SER A 74 20.48 -15.44 -1.57
CA SER A 74 21.55 -15.40 -0.56
C SER A 74 22.83 -14.69 -1.03
N ALA A 75 23.24 -14.86 -2.29
CA ALA A 75 24.40 -14.16 -2.84
C ALA A 75 24.20 -12.63 -2.82
N LEU A 76 23.06 -12.16 -3.34
CA LEU A 76 22.72 -10.74 -3.35
C LEU A 76 22.54 -10.19 -1.92
N ALA A 77 21.95 -10.97 -1.03
CA ALA A 77 21.83 -10.58 0.38
C ALA A 77 23.21 -10.40 1.05
N ASN A 78 24.20 -11.23 0.68
CA ASN A 78 25.56 -11.14 1.18
C ASN A 78 26.37 -9.98 0.56
N ASP A 79 25.94 -9.45 -0.60
CA ASP A 79 26.58 -8.30 -1.24
C ASP A 79 26.27 -6.97 -0.55
N PHE A 80 25.20 -6.90 0.26
CA PHE A 80 24.91 -5.71 1.06
C PHE A 80 25.92 -5.55 2.20
N PRO A 81 26.40 -4.32 2.46
CA PRO A 81 27.18 -4.06 3.67
C PRO A 81 26.38 -4.39 4.94
N SER A 82 27.09 -4.88 5.96
CA SER A 82 26.48 -5.24 7.23
C SER A 82 25.63 -4.08 7.80
N GLY A 83 24.36 -4.37 8.08
CA GLY A 83 23.40 -3.42 8.65
C GLY A 83 22.71 -2.49 7.64
N TYR A 84 22.90 -2.68 6.33
CA TYR A 84 22.24 -1.87 5.29
C TYR A 84 20.85 -2.40 4.93
N TRP A 85 20.47 -3.54 5.49
CA TRP A 85 19.14 -4.08 5.44
C TRP A 85 18.49 -3.95 6.82
N LEU A 86 17.28 -3.38 6.86
CA LEU A 86 16.55 -3.06 8.08
C LEU A 86 15.16 -3.70 8.04
N LEU A 87 14.63 -3.99 9.22
CA LEU A 87 13.25 -4.44 9.39
C LEU A 87 12.44 -3.38 10.12
N GLU A 88 11.31 -3.03 9.54
CA GLU A 88 10.22 -2.33 10.19
C GLU A 88 9.06 -3.32 10.38
N ASP A 89 8.93 -3.83 11.60
CA ASP A 89 8.09 -4.98 11.95
C ASP A 89 7.02 -4.67 13.02
N GLN A 90 6.76 -3.39 13.29
CA GLN A 90 5.87 -2.97 14.39
C GLN A 90 4.56 -2.34 13.91
N SER A 91 4.42 -2.12 12.61
CA SER A 91 3.31 -1.40 12.02
C SER A 91 2.07 -2.27 11.80
N THR A 92 0.90 -1.69 12.06
CA THR A 92 -0.41 -2.37 11.90
C THR A 92 -1.18 -1.87 10.67
N ASN A 93 -0.71 -0.80 10.04
CA ASN A 93 -1.30 -0.18 8.87
C ASN A 93 -0.24 0.57 8.03
N THR A 94 -0.62 0.97 6.81
CA THR A 94 0.30 1.59 5.84
C THR A 94 0.85 2.96 6.31
N VAL A 95 0.09 3.73 7.09
CA VAL A 95 0.59 5.01 7.64
C VAL A 95 1.71 4.73 8.65
N GLU A 96 1.49 3.78 9.56
CA GLU A 96 2.52 3.33 10.51
C GLU A 96 3.73 2.72 9.81
N ASN A 97 3.54 1.91 8.75
CA ASN A 97 4.67 1.35 7.98
C ASN A 97 5.65 2.46 7.59
N ILE A 98 5.13 3.55 7.01
CA ILE A 98 5.94 4.65 6.47
C ILE A 98 6.56 5.49 7.59
N GLN A 99 5.81 5.78 8.67
CA GLN A 99 6.33 6.55 9.81
C GLN A 99 7.43 5.77 10.56
N ASN A 100 7.23 4.47 10.74
CA ASN A 100 8.20 3.62 11.40
C ASN A 100 9.43 3.38 10.50
N ALA A 101 9.24 3.26 9.18
CA ALA A 101 10.35 3.15 8.23
C ALA A 101 11.23 4.41 8.26
N ALA A 102 10.63 5.60 8.33
CA ALA A 102 11.35 6.86 8.53
C ALA A 102 12.19 6.79 9.82
N SER A 103 11.57 6.35 10.92
CA SER A 103 12.24 6.21 12.23
C SER A 103 13.40 5.22 12.18
N LYS A 104 13.23 4.04 11.57
CA LYS A 104 14.29 3.03 11.39
C LYS A 104 15.44 3.60 10.55
N LEU A 105 15.13 4.29 9.46
CA LEU A 105 16.14 4.93 8.62
C LEU A 105 16.96 5.96 9.41
N ILE A 106 16.30 6.82 10.19
CA ILE A 106 16.97 7.83 11.04
C ILE A 106 17.83 7.16 12.11
N GLN A 107 17.28 6.17 12.82
CA GLN A 107 17.97 5.46 13.91
C GLN A 107 19.18 4.66 13.43
N SER A 108 19.13 4.15 12.20
CA SER A 108 20.22 3.36 11.62
C SER A 108 21.53 4.16 11.45
N GLY A 109 21.45 5.49 11.32
CA GLY A 109 22.61 6.33 11.02
C GLY A 109 23.25 6.05 9.65
N LEU A 110 22.59 5.28 8.77
CA LEU A 110 23.10 4.91 7.45
C LEU A 110 23.22 6.11 6.50
N CYS A 111 22.36 7.12 6.69
CA CYS A 111 22.26 8.28 5.84
C CYS A 111 22.96 9.51 6.46
N SER A 112 23.72 10.23 5.64
CA SER A 112 24.25 11.54 6.03
C SER A 112 23.15 12.60 6.05
N LYS A 113 23.09 13.38 7.13
CA LYS A 113 22.19 14.54 7.26
C LYS A 113 22.50 15.68 6.27
N GLN A 114 23.69 15.69 5.69
CA GLN A 114 24.13 16.75 4.76
C GLN A 114 23.76 16.46 3.30
N LYS A 115 23.42 15.21 2.98
CA LYS A 115 23.15 14.79 1.60
C LYS A 115 21.67 14.43 1.45
N LYS A 116 21.16 14.66 0.25
CA LYS A 116 19.81 14.24 -0.13
C LYS A 116 19.83 12.73 -0.40
N VAL A 117 18.88 12.01 0.19
CA VAL A 117 18.69 10.58 0.00
C VAL A 117 17.51 10.33 -0.93
N GLN A 118 17.71 9.51 -1.95
CA GLN A 118 16.64 9.03 -2.81
C GLN A 118 15.92 7.86 -2.14
N ILE A 119 14.60 7.88 -2.19
CA ILE A 119 13.75 6.79 -1.71
C ILE A 119 12.96 6.25 -2.88
N SER A 120 13.00 4.92 -3.06
CA SER A 120 12.14 4.19 -3.98
C SER A 120 11.27 3.19 -3.24
N LEU A 121 10.08 2.93 -3.78
CA LEU A 121 9.13 1.95 -3.24
C LEU A 121 9.22 0.64 -4.04
N VAL A 122 8.95 -0.48 -3.39
CA VAL A 122 8.73 -1.79 -4.00
C VAL A 122 7.38 -2.31 -3.53
N SER A 123 6.45 -2.47 -4.48
CA SER A 123 5.11 -3.01 -4.22
C SER A 123 4.45 -3.45 -5.53
N ASN A 124 3.25 -4.00 -5.46
CA ASN A 124 2.46 -4.21 -6.67
C ASN A 124 2.04 -2.85 -7.28
N GLY A 125 1.93 -2.79 -8.60
CA GLY A 125 1.76 -1.54 -9.33
C GLY A 125 0.55 -0.73 -8.90
N TYR A 126 -0.62 -1.37 -8.78
CA TYR A 126 -1.85 -0.72 -8.33
C TYR A 126 -1.68 -0.01 -6.97
N HIS A 127 -0.87 -0.57 -6.07
CA HIS A 127 -0.62 0.03 -4.76
C HIS A 127 0.28 1.26 -4.88
N ILE A 128 1.33 1.22 -5.69
CA ILE A 128 2.21 2.37 -5.95
C ILE A 128 1.43 3.48 -6.66
N GLU A 129 0.63 3.13 -7.67
CA GLU A 129 -0.26 4.05 -8.39
C GLU A 129 -1.15 4.81 -7.42
N ARG A 130 -1.82 4.11 -6.49
CA ARG A 130 -2.66 4.73 -5.46
C ARG A 130 -1.87 5.67 -4.55
N ILE A 131 -0.69 5.25 -4.08
CA ILE A 131 0.17 6.09 -3.22
C ILE A 131 0.51 7.40 -3.95
N ILE A 132 0.91 7.32 -5.22
CA ILE A 132 1.25 8.46 -6.06
C ILE A 132 0.02 9.31 -6.37
N GLU A 133 -1.12 8.69 -6.67
CA GLU A 133 -2.39 9.37 -6.94
C GLU A 133 -2.82 10.22 -5.73
N ILE A 134 -2.91 9.62 -4.54
CA ILE A 134 -3.26 10.33 -3.32
C ILE A 134 -2.26 11.46 -3.06
N GLN A 135 -0.96 11.21 -3.26
CA GLN A 135 0.07 12.23 -3.09
C GLN A 135 -0.08 13.42 -4.04
N LYS A 136 -0.51 13.19 -5.29
CA LYS A 136 -0.77 14.23 -6.30
C LYS A 136 -2.06 15.00 -6.01
N LEU A 137 -3.14 14.29 -5.66
CA LEU A 137 -4.47 14.88 -5.48
C LEU A 137 -4.64 15.56 -4.12
N MET A 138 -4.08 14.96 -3.07
CA MET A 138 -4.33 15.28 -1.67
C MET A 138 -3.03 15.16 -0.86
N PRO A 139 -2.01 16.00 -1.12
CA PRO A 139 -0.69 15.86 -0.49
C PRO A 139 -0.71 15.92 1.04
N GLN A 140 -1.71 16.57 1.65
CA GLN A 140 -1.90 16.61 3.11
C GLN A 140 -2.30 15.25 3.71
N GLN A 141 -2.83 14.35 2.88
CA GLN A 141 -3.17 12.97 3.20
C GLN A 141 -2.18 11.96 2.57
N GLY A 142 -1.21 12.46 1.78
CA GLY A 142 -0.25 11.63 1.06
C GLY A 142 0.81 11.03 1.99
N LEU A 143 1.02 9.72 1.89
CA LEU A 143 2.04 9.00 2.66
C LEU A 143 3.46 9.53 2.40
N LEU A 144 3.75 9.98 1.19
CA LEU A 144 5.09 10.48 0.83
C LEU A 144 5.37 11.85 1.44
N THR A 145 4.36 12.70 1.60
CA THR A 145 4.46 13.93 2.41
C THR A 145 4.80 13.58 3.85
N THR A 146 4.08 12.64 4.46
CA THR A 146 4.34 12.21 5.84
C THR A 146 5.76 11.69 6.01
N LEU A 147 6.22 10.81 5.12
CA LEU A 147 7.59 10.29 5.11
C LEU A 147 8.62 11.43 5.04
N LYS A 148 8.44 12.33 4.08
CA LYS A 148 9.35 13.44 3.84
C LYS A 148 9.42 14.38 5.04
N LEU A 149 8.29 14.73 5.65
CA LEU A 149 8.24 15.58 6.83
C LEU A 149 8.95 14.94 8.02
N ARG A 150 8.70 13.65 8.31
CA ARG A 150 9.37 12.93 9.40
C ARG A 150 10.89 12.85 9.22
N CYS A 151 11.35 12.57 8.00
CA CYS A 151 12.78 12.61 7.70
C CYS A 151 13.36 14.02 7.90
N GLN A 152 12.66 15.05 7.42
CA GLN A 152 13.09 16.44 7.55
C GLN A 152 13.16 16.91 9.01
N GLU A 153 12.19 16.54 9.85
CA GLU A 153 12.19 16.82 11.30
C GLU A 153 13.44 16.27 12.00
N ALA A 154 13.99 15.14 11.51
CA ALA A 154 15.23 14.55 12.02
C ALA A 154 16.52 15.09 11.37
N GLY A 155 16.39 16.05 10.44
CA GLY A 155 17.49 16.63 9.68
C GLY A 155 17.94 15.79 8.49
N LEU A 156 17.11 14.86 7.99
CA LEU A 156 17.37 14.06 6.81
C LEU A 156 16.59 14.60 5.61
N SER A 157 17.30 15.04 4.57
CA SER A 157 16.67 15.49 3.32
C SER A 157 16.43 14.30 2.40
N VAL A 158 15.18 14.10 1.96
CA VAL A 158 14.80 12.98 1.09
C VAL A 158 14.14 13.45 -0.22
N SER A 159 14.34 12.70 -1.30
CA SER A 159 13.53 12.75 -2.53
C SER A 159 12.82 11.45 -2.74
N ILE A 160 11.53 11.54 -3.06
CA ILE A 160 10.70 10.44 -3.50
C ILE A 160 10.08 10.89 -4.83
N SER A 161 10.19 10.08 -5.88
CA SER A 161 9.58 10.41 -7.17
C SER A 161 8.05 10.28 -7.11
N LEU A 162 7.37 10.96 -8.03
CA LEU A 162 5.94 10.78 -8.31
C LEU A 162 5.71 10.14 -9.69
N ASP A 163 6.79 9.70 -10.33
CA ASP A 163 6.78 8.83 -11.50
C ASP A 163 6.84 7.38 -11.04
N ILE A 164 5.95 6.54 -11.57
CA ILE A 164 5.88 5.13 -11.19
C ILE A 164 7.10 4.35 -11.67
N GLU A 165 7.70 4.78 -12.79
CA GLU A 165 8.86 4.12 -13.39
C GLU A 165 10.14 4.27 -12.56
N ASP A 166 10.17 5.23 -11.62
CA ASP A 166 11.29 5.41 -10.67
C ASP A 166 11.21 4.45 -9.46
N HIS A 167 10.19 3.58 -9.43
CA HIS A 167 9.93 2.61 -8.39
C HIS A 167 9.94 1.18 -8.94
N CYS A 168 10.04 0.19 -8.05
CA CYS A 168 9.86 -1.20 -8.44
C CYS A 168 8.36 -1.52 -8.40
N SER A 169 7.68 -1.27 -9.51
CA SER A 169 6.28 -1.61 -9.73
C SER A 169 6.18 -3.05 -10.24
N VAL A 170 5.61 -3.94 -9.43
CA VAL A 170 5.44 -5.35 -9.78
C VAL A 170 4.01 -5.59 -10.26
N GLU A 171 3.83 -6.40 -11.30
CA GLU A 171 2.49 -6.77 -11.76
C GLU A 171 1.66 -7.43 -10.64
N TYR A 172 0.36 -7.21 -10.69
CA TYR A 172 -0.58 -7.87 -9.80
C TYR A 172 -0.71 -9.34 -10.23
N PRO A 173 -0.44 -10.32 -9.34
CA PRO A 173 -0.27 -11.72 -9.77
C PRO A 173 -1.60 -12.45 -10.01
N HIS A 174 -2.74 -11.83 -9.71
CA HIS A 174 -4.05 -12.46 -9.82
C HIS A 174 -4.81 -11.98 -11.05
N GLN A 175 -5.64 -12.88 -11.59
CA GLN A 175 -6.48 -12.63 -12.77
C GLN A 175 -7.93 -13.04 -12.49
N GLY A 176 -8.83 -12.68 -13.39
CA GLY A 176 -10.24 -13.05 -13.32
C GLY A 176 -11.14 -12.00 -12.66
N ALA A 177 -12.43 -12.33 -12.54
CA ALA A 177 -13.46 -11.37 -12.15
C ALA A 177 -13.32 -10.86 -10.70
N SER A 178 -12.89 -11.72 -9.77
CA SER A 178 -12.64 -11.31 -8.37
C SER A 178 -11.43 -10.40 -8.24
N ALA A 179 -10.34 -10.71 -8.95
CA ALA A 179 -9.15 -9.87 -9.05
C ALA A 179 -9.48 -8.48 -9.62
N LEU A 180 -10.28 -8.42 -10.69
CA LEU A 180 -10.76 -7.16 -11.25
C LEU A 180 -11.64 -6.38 -10.27
N ALA A 181 -12.57 -7.05 -9.58
CA ALA A 181 -13.41 -6.42 -8.57
C ALA A 181 -12.58 -5.87 -7.40
N PHE A 182 -11.57 -6.60 -6.94
CA PHE A 182 -10.62 -6.15 -5.92
C PHE A 182 -9.90 -4.86 -6.34
N LEU A 183 -9.34 -4.81 -7.55
CA LEU A 183 -8.66 -3.62 -8.06
C LEU A 183 -9.60 -2.40 -8.17
N LEU A 184 -10.85 -2.61 -8.60
CA LEU A 184 -11.84 -1.53 -8.66
C LEU A 184 -12.27 -1.05 -7.26
N LEU A 185 -12.37 -1.95 -6.29
CA LEU A 185 -12.60 -1.57 -4.89
C LEU A 185 -11.39 -0.85 -4.30
N ASP A 186 -10.18 -1.20 -4.70
CA ASP A 186 -8.95 -0.52 -4.31
C ASP A 186 -8.97 0.97 -4.72
N GLU A 187 -9.44 1.28 -5.93
CA GLU A 187 -9.63 2.67 -6.43
C GLU A 187 -10.54 3.52 -5.52
N LEU A 188 -11.51 2.90 -4.82
CA LEU A 188 -12.39 3.63 -3.89
C LEU A 188 -11.66 4.13 -2.64
N THR A 189 -10.46 3.63 -2.38
CA THR A 189 -9.59 4.10 -1.29
C THR A 189 -9.25 5.57 -1.46
N THR A 190 -9.11 6.06 -2.70
CA THR A 190 -8.85 7.48 -2.95
C THR A 190 -10.00 8.35 -2.44
N TYR A 191 -11.26 7.93 -2.61
CA TYR A 191 -12.40 8.66 -2.05
C TYR A 191 -12.51 8.51 -0.53
N ARG A 192 -12.21 7.32 0.01
CA ARG A 192 -12.13 7.09 1.45
C ARG A 192 -11.16 8.08 2.12
N VAL A 193 -9.97 8.25 1.53
CA VAL A 193 -8.93 9.18 2.01
C VAL A 193 -9.34 10.64 1.86
N TYR A 194 -10.09 10.98 0.80
CA TYR A 194 -10.73 12.30 0.70
C TYR A 194 -11.66 12.56 1.90
N LEU A 195 -12.55 11.62 2.23
CA LEU A 195 -13.47 11.76 3.36
C LEU A 195 -12.71 11.92 4.69
N GLU A 196 -11.64 11.13 4.91
CA GLU A 196 -10.75 11.27 6.08
C GLU A 196 -10.16 12.68 6.16
N GLY A 197 -9.68 13.23 5.03
CA GLY A 197 -9.10 14.56 4.99
C GLY A 197 -10.10 15.69 5.24
N VAL A 198 -11.36 15.52 4.82
CA VAL A 198 -12.42 16.48 5.14
C VAL A 198 -12.73 16.46 6.64
N LEU A 199 -12.88 15.27 7.22
CA LEU A 199 -13.14 15.10 8.66
C LEU A 199 -12.00 15.64 9.52
N ALA A 200 -10.76 15.44 9.09
CA ALA A 200 -9.57 15.96 9.74
C ALA A 200 -9.33 17.46 9.45
N GLN A 201 -10.15 18.10 8.60
CA GLN A 201 -10.04 19.51 8.22
C GLN A 201 -8.65 19.91 7.70
N VAL A 202 -7.97 19.02 6.96
CA VAL A 202 -6.58 19.26 6.54
C VAL A 202 -6.45 20.02 5.23
N PHE A 203 -7.53 20.16 4.46
CA PHE A 203 -7.47 20.75 3.13
C PHE A 203 -7.48 22.28 3.19
N SER A 204 -6.49 22.90 2.56
CA SER A 204 -6.41 24.36 2.42
C SER A 204 -7.17 24.91 1.22
N LEU A 205 -7.45 24.06 0.22
CA LEU A 205 -8.23 24.41 -0.97
C LEU A 205 -9.73 24.18 -0.73
N PRO A 206 -10.62 24.87 -1.46
CA PRO A 206 -12.05 24.60 -1.40
C PRO A 206 -12.37 23.13 -1.68
N LEU A 207 -13.21 22.52 -0.84
CA LEU A 207 -13.56 21.10 -0.96
C LEU A 207 -14.16 20.73 -2.32
N SER A 208 -14.86 21.66 -2.99
CA SER A 208 -15.37 21.46 -4.35
C SER A 208 -14.25 21.20 -5.38
N GLN A 209 -13.06 21.75 -5.17
CA GLN A 209 -11.89 21.52 -6.02
C GLN A 209 -11.20 20.21 -5.65
N VAL A 210 -10.99 19.97 -4.34
CA VAL A 210 -10.31 18.75 -3.86
C VAL A 210 -11.11 17.49 -4.20
N ARG A 211 -12.45 17.55 -4.11
CA ARG A 211 -13.35 16.42 -4.36
C ARG A 211 -13.38 15.95 -5.81
N GLY A 212 -13.07 16.81 -6.77
CA GLY A 212 -13.35 16.57 -8.21
C GLY A 212 -12.82 15.23 -8.71
N GLN A 213 -11.52 15.01 -8.62
CA GLN A 213 -10.90 13.78 -9.12
C GLN A 213 -11.22 12.55 -8.26
N PRO A 214 -11.13 12.58 -6.91
CA PRO A 214 -11.57 11.46 -6.08
C PRO A 214 -13.00 11.00 -6.39
N TYR A 215 -13.93 11.94 -6.61
CA TYR A 215 -15.32 11.63 -6.96
C TYR A 215 -15.44 10.94 -8.31
N GLN A 216 -14.68 11.40 -9.32
CA GLN A 216 -14.69 10.82 -10.66
C GLN A 216 -14.15 9.38 -10.65
N VAL A 217 -13.01 9.15 -9.98
CA VAL A 217 -12.41 7.82 -9.82
C VAL A 217 -13.42 6.88 -9.16
N ALA A 218 -13.99 7.29 -8.03
CA ALA A 218 -14.92 6.43 -7.29
C ALA A 218 -16.21 6.12 -8.06
N THR A 219 -16.79 7.12 -8.74
CA THR A 219 -18.01 6.92 -9.54
C THR A 219 -17.76 6.02 -10.75
N ARG A 220 -16.58 6.14 -11.39
CA ARG A 220 -16.17 5.24 -12.47
C ARG A 220 -16.00 3.81 -11.97
N ALA A 221 -15.27 3.62 -10.88
CA ALA A 221 -15.02 2.31 -10.28
C ALA A 221 -16.32 1.59 -9.91
N ILE A 222 -17.25 2.28 -9.22
CA ILE A 222 -18.56 1.71 -8.88
C ILE A 222 -19.37 1.34 -10.13
N ARG A 223 -19.37 2.20 -11.15
CA ARG A 223 -20.08 1.89 -12.40
C ARG A 223 -19.55 0.61 -13.02
N HIS A 224 -18.23 0.40 -13.03
CA HIS A 224 -17.62 -0.80 -13.56
C HIS A 224 -17.92 -2.01 -12.67
N LEU A 225 -17.82 -1.88 -11.35
CA LEU A 225 -18.19 -2.94 -10.40
C LEU A 225 -19.62 -3.43 -10.68
N LEU A 226 -20.59 -2.52 -10.83
CA LEU A 226 -21.99 -2.86 -11.13
C LEU A 226 -22.20 -3.60 -12.47
N THR A 227 -21.20 -3.67 -13.34
CA THR A 227 -21.26 -4.46 -14.59
C THR A 227 -20.66 -5.85 -14.46
N LEU A 228 -19.97 -6.16 -13.37
CA LEU A 228 -19.33 -7.46 -13.17
C LEU A 228 -20.31 -8.48 -12.59
N ASP A 229 -20.42 -9.64 -13.23
CA ASP A 229 -21.24 -10.76 -12.76
C ASP A 229 -20.80 -11.25 -11.36
N SER A 230 -19.50 -11.19 -11.06
CA SER A 230 -18.96 -11.54 -9.74
C SER A 230 -19.46 -10.66 -8.59
N THR A 231 -20.10 -9.53 -8.88
CA THR A 231 -20.60 -8.58 -7.88
C THR A 231 -22.12 -8.55 -7.76
N LEU A 232 -22.84 -9.46 -8.44
CA LEU A 232 -24.31 -9.49 -8.46
C LEU A 232 -24.91 -9.53 -7.05
N ASP A 233 -24.35 -10.36 -6.16
CA ASP A 233 -24.83 -10.53 -4.79
C ASP A 233 -24.51 -9.33 -3.87
N TYR A 234 -23.68 -8.39 -4.35
CA TYR A 234 -23.21 -7.23 -3.59
C TYR A 234 -23.70 -5.89 -4.17
N ARG A 235 -24.71 -5.94 -5.06
CA ARG A 235 -25.24 -4.74 -5.74
C ARG A 235 -25.80 -3.72 -4.76
N ASP A 236 -26.40 -4.15 -3.65
CA ASP A 236 -26.97 -3.26 -2.64
C ASP A 236 -25.87 -2.49 -1.91
N GLU A 237 -24.78 -3.15 -1.54
CA GLU A 237 -23.60 -2.54 -0.94
C GLU A 237 -22.93 -1.55 -1.89
N LEU A 238 -22.78 -1.92 -3.17
CA LEU A 238 -22.22 -1.03 -4.19
C LEU A 238 -23.12 0.18 -4.45
N ALA A 239 -24.44 -0.02 -4.51
CA ALA A 239 -25.41 1.07 -4.61
C ALA A 239 -25.33 1.97 -3.37
N ARG A 240 -25.11 1.40 -2.19
CA ARG A 240 -24.95 2.17 -0.96
C ARG A 240 -23.67 3.01 -0.96
N LEU A 241 -22.54 2.46 -1.39
CA LEU A 241 -21.30 3.23 -1.58
C LEU A 241 -21.53 4.40 -2.55
N SER A 242 -22.24 4.17 -3.65
CA SER A 242 -22.60 5.21 -4.62
C SER A 242 -23.44 6.32 -4.00
N ALA A 243 -24.44 5.95 -3.18
CA ALA A 243 -25.30 6.90 -2.48
C ALA A 243 -24.51 7.73 -1.46
N ILE A 244 -23.56 7.13 -0.75
CA ILE A 244 -22.69 7.84 0.19
C ILE A 244 -21.80 8.84 -0.54
N ILE A 245 -21.20 8.45 -1.67
CA ILE A 245 -20.39 9.35 -2.52
C ILE A 245 -21.23 10.55 -2.97
N ALA A 246 -22.47 10.32 -3.41
CA ALA A 246 -23.38 11.40 -3.80
C ALA A 246 -23.76 12.31 -2.63
N ALA A 247 -24.04 11.75 -1.45
CA ALA A 247 -24.48 12.49 -0.26
C ALA A 247 -23.36 13.25 0.47
N SER A 248 -22.08 12.90 0.23
CA SER A 248 -20.90 13.55 0.83
C SER A 248 -20.44 14.78 0.03
N GLU A 249 -21.37 15.68 -0.25
CA GLU A 249 -21.10 16.95 -0.93
C GLU A 249 -20.24 17.89 -0.06
N PRO A 250 -19.51 18.86 -0.67
CA PRO A 250 -18.64 19.80 0.05
C PRO A 250 -19.28 20.57 1.22
N ASN A 251 -20.59 20.77 1.19
CA ASN A 251 -21.38 21.47 2.23
C ASN A 251 -22.04 20.52 3.24
N CYS A 252 -21.78 19.22 3.16
CA CYS A 252 -22.29 18.23 4.10
C CYS A 252 -21.90 18.60 5.53
N SER A 253 -22.85 18.48 6.47
CA SER A 253 -22.55 18.72 7.87
C SER A 253 -21.55 17.69 8.40
N GLN A 254 -20.70 18.11 9.34
CA GLN A 254 -19.67 17.24 9.91
C GLN A 254 -20.26 15.97 10.55
N VAL A 255 -21.37 16.09 11.29
CA VAL A 255 -22.05 14.96 11.94
C VAL A 255 -22.58 13.96 10.91
N LEU A 256 -23.13 14.42 9.78
CA LEU A 256 -23.57 13.53 8.72
C LEU A 256 -22.37 12.87 8.03
N LEU A 257 -21.32 13.63 7.77
CA LEU A 257 -20.11 13.14 7.11
C LEU A 257 -19.41 12.05 7.93
N GLU A 258 -19.32 12.20 9.26
CA GLU A 258 -18.76 11.18 10.16
C GLU A 258 -19.51 9.85 10.03
N ARG A 259 -20.84 9.89 10.02
CA ARG A 259 -21.68 8.70 9.83
C ARG A 259 -21.47 8.05 8.46
N LEU A 260 -21.49 8.87 7.42
CA LEU A 260 -21.26 8.42 6.04
C LEU A 260 -19.88 7.79 5.87
N TYR A 261 -18.85 8.39 6.48
CA TYR A 261 -17.48 7.86 6.44
C TYR A 261 -17.36 6.50 7.12
N VAL A 262 -17.91 6.35 8.35
CA VAL A 262 -17.88 5.07 9.07
C VAL A 262 -18.55 3.96 8.25
N GLU A 263 -19.71 4.25 7.68
CA GLU A 263 -20.43 3.31 6.84
C GLU A 263 -19.66 2.97 5.57
N PHE A 264 -19.15 3.98 4.84
CA PHE A 264 -18.35 3.80 3.63
C PHE A 264 -17.12 2.93 3.89
N ASN A 265 -16.36 3.26 4.94
CA ASN A 265 -15.16 2.52 5.32
C ASN A 265 -15.48 1.07 5.68
N THR A 266 -16.59 0.83 6.37
CA THR A 266 -17.02 -0.53 6.76
C THR A 266 -17.35 -1.37 5.54
N ILE A 267 -18.25 -0.87 4.67
CA ILE A 267 -18.65 -1.58 3.45
C ILE A 267 -17.44 -1.81 2.55
N LEU A 268 -16.62 -0.78 2.32
CA LEU A 268 -15.44 -0.89 1.47
C LEU A 268 -14.42 -1.91 2.00
N THR A 269 -14.19 -1.95 3.31
CA THR A 269 -13.27 -2.91 3.94
C THR A 269 -13.79 -4.34 3.79
N GLN A 270 -15.09 -4.55 3.99
CA GLN A 270 -15.72 -5.86 3.86
C GLN A 270 -15.66 -6.37 2.41
N LEU A 271 -16.06 -5.55 1.44
CA LEU A 271 -16.00 -5.92 0.03
C LEU A 271 -14.56 -6.16 -0.43
N ASN A 272 -13.61 -5.29 -0.07
CA ASN A 272 -12.20 -5.52 -0.41
C ASN A 272 -11.70 -6.87 0.12
N ARG A 273 -11.99 -7.21 1.39
CA ARG A 273 -11.61 -8.51 1.95
C ARG A 273 -12.30 -9.68 1.24
N ARG A 274 -13.53 -9.51 0.80
CA ARG A 274 -14.29 -10.55 0.10
C ARG A 274 -13.73 -10.85 -1.29
N PHE A 275 -13.31 -9.81 -2.01
CA PHE A 275 -12.79 -9.93 -3.37
C PHE A 275 -11.26 -10.09 -3.44
N ASP A 276 -10.53 -9.84 -2.35
CA ASP A 276 -9.09 -10.11 -2.24
C ASP A 276 -8.83 -11.62 -2.46
N PRO A 277 -8.18 -12.02 -3.58
CA PRO A 277 -7.88 -13.41 -3.88
C PRO A 277 -6.96 -14.07 -2.85
N GLU A 278 -6.26 -13.26 -2.05
CA GLU A 278 -5.32 -13.70 -1.01
C GLU A 278 -5.95 -13.72 0.39
N SER A 279 -7.26 -13.47 0.50
CA SER A 279 -8.00 -13.61 1.75
C SER A 279 -8.37 -15.08 2.02
N GLU A 280 -8.60 -15.41 3.29
CA GLU A 280 -9.17 -16.72 3.72
C GLU A 280 -10.49 -17.05 2.99
N TYR A 281 -11.26 -16.02 2.60
CA TYR A 281 -12.49 -16.18 1.82
C TYR A 281 -12.26 -16.45 0.33
N GLY A 282 -11.13 -16.02 -0.23
CA GLY A 282 -10.75 -16.28 -1.62
C GLY A 282 -10.42 -17.75 -1.87
N LEU A 283 -9.70 -18.38 -0.95
CA LEU A 283 -9.25 -19.77 -1.08
C LEU A 283 -10.35 -20.81 -0.85
N SER A 284 -11.39 -20.49 -0.08
CA SER A 284 -12.53 -21.39 0.12
C SER A 284 -13.44 -21.51 -1.12
N SER A 285 -13.36 -20.57 -2.07
CA SER A 285 -14.11 -20.64 -3.33
C SER A 285 -13.49 -21.56 -4.38
N HIS A 286 -12.21 -21.92 -4.24
CA HIS A 286 -11.54 -22.89 -5.13
C HIS A 286 -11.62 -24.34 -4.66
N ALA A 287 -12.08 -24.60 -3.43
CA ALA A 287 -12.22 -25.96 -2.90
C ALA A 287 -13.52 -26.68 -3.33
N TYR A 288 -14.43 -26.03 -4.07
CA TYR A 288 -15.72 -26.61 -4.47
C TYR A 288 -15.86 -26.92 -5.97
N CYS A 289 -14.78 -26.87 -6.75
CA CYS A 289 -14.78 -27.27 -8.16
C CYS A 289 -13.63 -28.25 -8.47
N SER A 290 -13.60 -29.41 -7.80
CA SER A 290 -12.82 -30.57 -8.30
C SER A 290 -13.31 -31.94 -7.80
N GLU A 291 -14.58 -32.08 -7.39
CA GLU A 291 -15.17 -33.39 -7.08
C GLU A 291 -16.59 -33.50 -7.66
N ALA A 292 -16.69 -33.59 -8.99
CA ALA A 292 -17.87 -34.12 -9.66
C ALA A 292 -17.53 -34.49 -11.12
N GLU A 293 -16.61 -35.43 -11.33
CA GLU A 293 -16.53 -36.22 -12.57
C GLU A 293 -15.61 -37.44 -12.36
N SER A 294 -16.11 -38.39 -11.58
CA SER A 294 -15.70 -39.81 -11.64
C SER A 294 -16.69 -40.64 -10.82
N ASP A 295 -17.77 -41.07 -11.47
CA ASP A 295 -18.33 -42.44 -11.44
C ASP A 295 -19.56 -42.53 -12.36
#